data_AF-A0A961RLD0-F1
#
_entry.id   AF-A0A961RLD0-F1
#
_cell.length_a   1.000
_cell.length_b   1.000
_cell.length_c   1.000
_cell.angle_alpha   90.00
_cell.angle_beta   90.00
_cell.angle_gamma   90.00
#
_symmetry.space_group_name_H-M   'P 1'
#
loop_
_entity.id
_entity.type
_entity.pdbx_description
1 polymer ?
#
loop_
_entity_poly.entity_id
_entity_poly.type
_entity_poly.pdbx_seq_one_letter_code
_entity_poly.pdbx_strand_id
1 'polypeptide(L)' 'MYVAVKGGETAIENAHRLLDARRRGNPDIPALTLEQIAGQLALAVDRVMAEGSLY' A
#
# COMPACT_ATOMS: atom_id res chain seq x y z
N MET A 1 -37.06 15.86 -5.07
CA MET A 1 -36.08 16.90 -4.65
C MET A 1 -34.79 16.17 -4.28
N TYR A 2 -33.64 16.56 -4.82
CA TYR A 2 -32.35 15.99 -4.43
C TYR A 2 -31.66 16.94 -3.45
N VAL A 3 -31.01 16.39 -2.42
CA VAL A 3 -30.28 17.13 -1.39
C VAL A 3 -28.86 16.61 -1.29
N ALA A 4 -27.90 17.50 -1.05
CA ALA A 4 -26.52 17.12 -0.83
C ALA A 4 -26.38 16.31 0.46
N VAL A 5 -25.64 15.21 0.40
CA VAL A 5 -25.29 14.37 1.55
C VAL A 5 -23.77 14.27 1.70
N LYS A 6 -23.30 14.05 2.92
CA LYS A 6 -21.89 13.76 3.19
C LYS A 6 -21.67 12.25 3.01
N GLY A 7 -20.63 11.89 2.25
CA GLY A 7 -20.19 10.50 2.08
C GLY A 7 -18.73 10.36 1.67
N GLY A 8 -18.00 11.47 1.47
CA GLY A 8 -16.62 11.45 1.00
C GLY A 8 -15.65 10.79 1.97
N GLU A 9 -15.80 11.06 3.28
CA GLU A 9 -14.96 10.44 4.32
C GLU A 9 -15.13 8.91 4.33
N THR A 10 -16.36 8.42 4.41
CA THR A 10 -16.66 6.98 4.32
C THR A 10 -16.18 6.37 3.00
N ALA A 11 -16.23 7.12 1.90
CA ALA A 11 -15.70 6.65 0.62
C ALA A 11 -14.16 6.52 0.63
N ILE A 12 -13.46 7.49 1.23
CA ILE A 12 -11.99 7.48 1.38
C ILE A 12 -11.56 6.31 2.27
N GLU A 13 -12.22 6.10 3.41
CA GLU A 13 -11.94 4.97 4.30
C GLU A 13 -12.13 3.63 3.59
N ASN A 14 -13.22 3.47 2.83
CA ASN A 14 -13.44 2.26 2.05
C ASN A 14 -12.40 2.08 0.94
N ALA A 15 -11.92 3.16 0.34
CA ALA A 15 -10.86 3.11 -0.66
C ALA A 15 -9.54 2.64 -0.04
N HIS A 16 -9.17 3.12 1.16
CA HIS A 16 -7.99 2.63 1.87
C HIS A 16 -8.11 1.15 2.23
N ARG A 17 -9.27 0.71 2.75
CA ARG A 17 -9.51 -0.70 3.04
C ARG A 17 -9.41 -1.59 1.79
N LEU A 18 -9.92 -1.11 0.67
CA LEU A 18 -9.79 -1.80 -0.62
C LEU A 18 -8.32 -1.90 -1.06
N LEU A 19 -7.56 -0.81 -0.92
CA LEU A 19 -6.14 -0.78 -1.26
C LEU A 19 -5.32 -1.72 -0.36
N ASP A 20 -5.62 -1.78 0.93
CA ASP A 20 -4.97 -2.69 1.87
C ASP A 20 -5.22 -4.16 1.53
N ALA A 21 -6.48 -4.50 1.21
CA ALA A 21 -6.84 -5.86 0.79
C ALA A 21 -6.12 -6.23 -0.53
N ARG A 22 -6.07 -5.29 -1.48
CA ARG A 22 -5.35 -5.49 -2.74
C ARG A 22 -3.84 -5.63 -2.54
N ARG A 23 -3.25 -4.85 -1.63
CA ARG A 23 -1.83 -4.96 -1.25
C ARG A 23 -1.51 -6.31 -0.61
N ARG A 24 -2.39 -6.82 0.27
CA ARG A 24 -2.19 -8.13 0.92
C ARG A 24 -2.24 -9.30 -0.06
N GLY A 25 -3.11 -9.22 -1.08
CA GLY A 25 -3.26 -10.30 -2.06
C GLY A 25 -3.85 -11.58 -1.46
N ASN A 26 -3.48 -12.75 -2.02
CA ASN A 26 -3.97 -14.04 -1.55
C ASN A 26 -3.42 -14.37 -0.14
N PRO A 27 -4.28 -14.59 0.89
CA PRO A 27 -3.83 -14.93 2.24
C PRO A 27 -3.08 -16.27 2.33
N ASP A 28 -3.31 -17.19 1.39
CA ASP A 28 -2.61 -18.48 1.36
C ASP A 28 -1.13 -18.36 0.97
N ILE A 29 -0.76 -17.21 0.38
CA ILE A 29 0.63 -16.89 0.08
C ILE A 29 1.23 -16.18 1.31
N PRO A 30 2.37 -16.67 1.85
CA PRO A 30 3.07 -16.00 2.93
C PRO A 30 3.45 -14.56 2.55
N ALA A 31 3.32 -13.65 3.52
CA ALA A 31 3.74 -12.27 3.32
C ALA A 31 5.27 -12.18 3.14
N LEU A 32 5.72 -11.23 2.32
CA LEU A 32 7.14 -10.90 2.22
C LEU A 32 7.63 -10.35 3.56
N THR A 33 8.76 -10.85 4.05
CA THR A 33 9.44 -10.28 5.22
C THR A 33 10.27 -9.06 4.80
N LEU A 34 10.63 -8.23 5.79
CA LEU A 34 11.48 -7.07 5.55
C LEU A 34 12.88 -7.51 5.08
N GLU A 35 13.39 -8.61 5.61
CA GLU A 35 14.70 -9.17 5.23
C GLU A 35 14.69 -9.67 3.77
N GLN A 36 13.57 -10.23 3.30
CA GLN A 36 13.41 -10.60 1.89
C GLN A 36 13.41 -9.36 0.99
N ILE A 37 12.69 -8.30 1.37
CA ILE A 37 12.64 -7.06 0.58
C ILE A 37 14.03 -6.40 0.55
N ALA A 38 14.66 -6.21 1.71
CA ALA A 38 15.96 -5.55 1.82
C ALA A 38 17.10 -6.37 1.19
N GLY A 39 17.10 -7.69 1.39
CA GLY A 39 18.20 -8.57 0.97
C GLY A 39 18.07 -9.13 -0.44
N GLN A 40 16.85 -9.34 -0.95
CA GLN A 40 16.62 -10.04 -2.23
C GLN A 40 16.11 -9.09 -3.34
N LEU A 41 15.56 -7.93 -2.97
CA LEU A 41 15.07 -6.92 -3.93
C LEU A 41 15.92 -5.63 -3.89
N ALA A 42 17.23 -5.77 -3.63
CA ALA A 42 18.15 -4.66 -3.35
C ALA A 42 18.11 -3.52 -4.39
N LEU A 43 18.06 -3.83 -5.70
CA LEU A 43 18.00 -2.78 -6.75
C LEU A 43 16.74 -1.91 -6.66
N ALA A 44 15.60 -2.47 -6.23
CA ALA A 44 14.38 -1.71 -6.03
C ALA A 44 14.48 -0.83 -4.78
N VAL A 45 15.07 -1.37 -3.71
CA VAL A 45 15.33 -0.63 -2.47
C VAL A 45 16.27 0.54 -2.71
N ASP A 46 17.40 0.32 -3.39
CA ASP A 46 18.38 1.36 -3.70
C ASP A 46 17.75 2.52 -4.48
N ARG A 47 16.91 2.20 -5.46
CA ARG A 47 16.17 3.21 -6.22
C ARG A 47 15.24 4.04 -5.34
N VAL A 48 14.46 3.40 -4.46
CA VAL A 48 13.55 4.09 -3.54
C VAL A 48 14.32 4.97 -2.55
N MET A 49 15.44 4.48 -2.01
CA MET A 49 16.28 5.24 -1.09
C MET A 49 16.91 6.47 -1.77
N ALA A 50 17.38 6.31 -3.00
CA ALA A 50 17.94 7.40 -3.80
C ALA A 50 16.89 8.46 -4.16
N GLU A 51 15.74 8.05 -4.72
CA GLU A 51 14.66 8.98 -5.09
C GLU A 51 14.02 9.64 -3.85
N GLY A 52 13.96 8.91 -2.73
CA GLY A 52 13.42 9.39 -1.46
C GLY A 52 14.38 10.26 -0.64
N SER A 53 15.64 10.44 -1.07
CA SER A 53 16.67 11.17 -0.32
C SER A 53 16.88 10.63 1.11
N LEU A 54 16.98 9.30 1.24
CA LEU A 54 17.10 8.60 2.54
C LEU A 54 18.50 8.03 2.80
N TYR A 55 19.47 8.31 1.93
CA TYR A 55 20.90 8.07 2.17
C TYR A 55 21.55 9.24 2.92
#